data_AF-A0A2P8K731-F1
#
_entry.id   AF-A0A2P8K731-F1
#
_cell.length_a   1.000
_cell.length_b   1.000
_cell.length_c   1.000
_cell.angle_alpha   90.00
_cell.angle_beta   90.00
_cell.angle_gamma   90.00
#
_symmetry.space_group_name_H-M   'P 1'
#
loop_
_entity.id
_entity.type
_entity.pdbx_description
1 polymer ?
#
loop_
_entity_poly.entity_id
_entity_poly.type
_entity_poly.pdbx_seq_one_letter_code
_entity_poly.pdbx_strand_id
1 'polypeptide(L)' 'MTIQNIICDIDGVLMHDNVAVPGAAEFIKRILDKGMPLVMLTNYPSQTGQDLANRFATAGIDVPD' A
#
# COMPACT_ATOMS: atom_id res chain seq x y z
N MET A 1 -4.42 -12.73 -21.24
CA MET A 1 -4.15 -11.32 -20.91
C MET A 1 -3.37 -11.29 -19.61
N THR A 2 -2.42 -10.38 -19.47
CA THR A 2 -1.66 -10.17 -18.22
C THR A 2 -2.26 -9.03 -17.41
N ILE A 3 -2.08 -9.06 -16.10
CA ILE A 3 -2.48 -7.96 -15.21
C ILE A 3 -1.55 -6.77 -15.47
N GLN A 4 -2.14 -5.58 -15.66
CA GLN A 4 -1.41 -4.35 -15.97
C GLN A 4 -1.47 -3.31 -14.84
N ASN A 5 -2.51 -3.35 -14.01
CA ASN A 5 -2.75 -2.39 -12.93
C ASN A 5 -3.24 -3.11 -11.69
N ILE A 6 -3.00 -2.54 -10.52
CA ILE A 6 -3.42 -3.11 -9.24
C ILE A 6 -4.20 -2.08 -8.43
N ILE A 7 -5.33 -2.51 -7.88
CA ILE A 7 -5.99 -1.85 -6.76
C ILE A 7 -5.88 -2.81 -5.58
N CYS A 8 -5.36 -2.33 -4.46
CA CYS A 8 -5.09 -3.16 -3.29
C CYS A 8 -5.74 -2.53 -2.05
N ASP A 9 -6.48 -3.34 -1.31
CA ASP A 9 -7.06 -2.93 -0.03
C ASP A 9 -5.98 -2.71 1.03
N ILE A 10 -6.26 -1.88 2.04
CA ILE A 10 -5.29 -1.55 3.09
C ILE A 10 -5.47 -2.47 4.30
N ASP A 11 -6.59 -2.35 5.01
CA ASP A 11 -6.79 -2.97 6.32
C ASP A 11 -7.10 -4.48 6.19
N GLY A 12 -6.25 -5.33 6.78
CA GLY A 12 -6.32 -6.78 6.67
C GLY A 12 -5.56 -7.36 5.46
N VAL A 13 -5.00 -6.51 4.58
CA VAL A 13 -4.23 -6.94 3.40
C VAL A 13 -2.81 -6.41 3.43
N LEU A 14 -2.62 -5.09 3.45
CA LEU A 14 -1.31 -4.45 3.54
C LEU A 14 -0.93 -4.18 5.00
N MET A 15 -1.92 -3.91 5.85
CA MET A 15 -1.75 -3.47 7.23
C MET A 15 -2.68 -4.25 8.17
N HIS A 16 -2.20 -4.55 9.37
CA HIS A 16 -3.04 -4.91 10.51
C HIS A 16 -2.81 -3.85 11.60
N ASP A 17 -3.81 -2.97 11.79
CA ASP A 17 -3.63 -1.72 12.52
C ASP A 17 -2.39 -0.96 12.01
N ASN A 18 -1.42 -0.62 12.87
CA ASN A 18 -0.22 0.13 12.49
C ASN A 18 0.97 -0.77 12.10
N VAL A 19 0.74 -2.07 11.91
CA VAL A 19 1.79 -3.05 11.58
C VAL A 19 1.59 -3.54 10.16
N ALA A 20 2.65 -3.51 9.36
CA ALA A 20 2.64 -4.07 8.02
C ALA A 20 2.40 -5.59 8.07
N VAL A 21 1.54 -6.09 7.19
CA VAL A 21 1.42 -7.54 6.98
C VAL A 21 2.73 -8.07 6.40
N PRO A 22 3.26 -9.22 6.88
CA PRO A 22 4.50 -9.78 6.35
C PRO A 22 4.45 -9.96 4.82
N GLY A 23 5.43 -9.39 4.11
CA GLY A 23 5.48 -9.41 2.64
C GLY A 23 4.84 -8.20 1.95
N ALA A 24 4.14 -7.31 2.67
CA ALA A 24 3.45 -6.16 2.07
C ALA A 24 4.44 -5.17 1.43
N ALA A 25 5.56 -4.88 2.10
CA ALA A 25 6.61 -4.01 1.57
C ALA A 25 7.23 -4.59 0.29
N GLU A 26 7.55 -5.89 0.29
CA GLU A 26 8.11 -6.58 -0.87
C GLU A 26 7.11 -6.66 -2.03
N PHE A 27 5.82 -6.82 -1.72
CA PHE A 27 4.75 -6.81 -2.71
C PHE A 27 4.64 -5.45 -3.39
N ILE A 28 4.51 -4.36 -2.62
CA ILE A 28 4.41 -2.99 -3.15
C ILE A 28 5.65 -2.66 -3.98
N LYS A 29 6.85 -2.92 -3.43
CA LYS A 29 8.11 -2.68 -4.13
C LYS A 29 8.15 -3.37 -5.51
N ARG A 30 7.74 -4.64 -5.60
CA ARG A 30 7.71 -5.37 -6.87
C ARG A 30 6.75 -4.78 -7.89
N ILE A 31 5.67 -4.14 -7.47
CA ILE A 31 4.70 -3.48 -8.35
C ILE A 31 5.30 -2.19 -8.90
N LEU A 32 5.89 -1.39 -8.00
CA LEU A 32 6.55 -0.12 -8.34
C LEU A 32 7.77 -0.35 -9.25
N ASP A 33 8.61 -1.35 -8.95
CA ASP A 33 9.78 -1.73 -9.76
C ASP A 33 9.38 -2.16 -11.19
N LYS A 34 8.15 -2.66 -11.38
CA LYS A 34 7.60 -3.03 -12.68
C LYS A 34 6.93 -1.86 -13.41
N GLY A 35 6.85 -0.68 -12.80
CA GLY A 35 6.13 0.48 -13.34
C GLY A 35 4.64 0.24 -13.47
N MET A 36 4.06 -0.68 -12.70
CA MET A 36 2.64 -0.98 -12.74
C MET A 36 1.87 0.07 -11.90
N PRO A 37 0.82 0.71 -12.45
CA PRO A 37 -0.02 1.60 -11.66
C PRO A 37 -0.66 0.88 -10.46
N LEU A 38 -0.53 1.49 -9.29
CA LEU A 38 -1.05 0.98 -8.02
C LEU A 38 -1.96 2.02 -7.36
N VAL A 39 -3.15 1.59 -6.94
CA VAL A 39 -4.03 2.35 -6.04
C VAL A 39 -4.18 1.57 -4.74
N MET A 40 -3.80 2.19 -3.62
CA MET A 40 -4.14 1.68 -2.29
C MET A 40 -5.49 2.24 -1.88
N LEU A 41 -6.41 1.36 -1.50
CA LEU A 41 -7.81 1.68 -1.23
C LEU A 41 -8.16 1.34 0.21
N THR A 42 -8.83 2.26 0.90
CA THR A 42 -9.53 1.97 2.16
C THR A 42 -10.92 2.58 2.10
N ASN A 43 -11.86 1.98 2.80
CA ASN A 43 -13.19 2.55 3.01
C ASN A 43 -13.26 3.44 4.28
N TYR A 44 -12.14 3.60 5.00
CA TYR A 44 -12.07 4.38 6.22
C TYR A 44 -11.78 5.87 5.92
N PRO A 45 -12.74 6.79 6.17
CA PRO A 45 -12.66 8.16 5.64
C PRO A 45 -11.89 9.14 6.54
N SER A 46 -11.33 8.67 7.67
CA SER A 46 -10.79 9.57 8.70
C SER A 46 -9.33 10.01 8.45
N GLN A 47 -8.65 9.42 7.47
CA GLN A 47 -7.24 9.72 7.17
C GLN A 47 -7.11 10.36 5.79
N THR A 48 -6.27 11.38 5.67
CA THR A 48 -5.87 11.92 4.37
C THR A 48 -4.87 10.98 3.68
N GLY A 49 -4.59 11.22 2.39
CA GLY A 49 -3.55 10.46 1.68
C GLY A 49 -2.17 10.58 2.34
N GLN A 50 -1.81 11.77 2.84
CA GLN A 50 -0.55 11.98 3.54
C GLN A 50 -0.49 11.25 4.88
N ASP A 51 -1.61 11.21 5.63
CA ASP A 51 -1.68 10.46 6.89
C ASP A 51 -1.46 8.96 6.66
N LEU A 52 -2.02 8.41 5.58
CA LEU A 52 -1.80 7.04 5.18
C LEU A 52 -0.34 6.81 4.77
N ALA A 53 0.25 7.69 3.95
CA ALA A 53 1.66 7.59 3.56
C ALA A 53 2.59 7.56 4.79
N ASN A 54 2.36 8.44 5.77
CA ASN A 54 3.13 8.47 7.02
C ASN A 54 2.95 7.19 7.84
N ARG A 55 1.73 6.62 7.88
CA ARG A 55 1.43 5.35 8.56
C ARG A 55 2.15 4.18 7.89
N PHE A 56 2.16 4.12 6.56
CA PHE A 56 2.92 3.14 5.78
C PHE A 56 4.43 3.25 6.04
N ALA A 57 4.99 4.46 6.00
CA ALA A 57 6.41 4.70 6.26
C ALA A 57 6.81 4.26 7.68
N THR A 58 5.97 4.53 8.69
CA THR A 58 6.18 4.10 10.07
C THR A 58 6.20 2.56 10.20
N ALA A 59 5.45 1.87 9.34
CA ALA A 59 5.40 0.42 9.27
C ALA A 59 6.48 -0.19 8.35
N GLY A 60 7.41 0.60 7.82
CA GLY A 60 8.50 0.15 6.96
C GLY A 60 8.11 -0.07 5.50
N ILE A 61 7.00 0.52 5.05
CA ILE A 61 6.56 0.51 3.65
C ILE A 61 6.79 1.89 3.05
N ASP A 62 7.77 2.00 2.17
CA ASP A 62 8.04 3.22 1.43
C ASP A 62 7.10 3.33 0.23
N VAL A 63 6.22 4.33 0.25
CA VAL A 63 5.32 4.69 -0.84
C VAL A 63 5.76 6.01 -1.46
N PRO A 64 5.77 6.15 -2.80
CA PRO A 64 6.09 7.42 -3.44
C PRO A 64 5.00 8.48 -3.18
N ASP A 65 5.42 9.75 -3.23
CA ASP A 65 4.55 10.94 -3.06
C ASP A 65 3.43 11.03 -4.13
#